data_AF-A0A2I2L0Q8-F1
#
_entry.id   AF-A0A2I2L0Q8-F1
#
_cell.length_a   1.000
_cell.length_b   1.000
_cell.length_c   1.000
_cell.angle_alpha   90.00
_cell.angle_beta   90.00
_cell.angle_gamma   90.00
#
_symmetry.space_group_name_H-M   'P 1'
#
loop_
_entity.id
_entity.type
_entity.pdbx_description
1 polymer ?
#
loop_
_entity_poly.entity_id
_entity_poly.type
_entity_poly.pdbx_seq_one_letter_code
_entity_poly.pdbx_strand_id
1 'polypeptide(L)'
;MTERTRHAEFATRGRCPPHTLPTDGKAARYTAAGSTSTPVVIAPMLNEHHATASCLNSAVPLHLAILARETSRARLLALGNPVGNRPDPVRVAEELALVDVLSLGRLQAGFVRGTPTEIHATNTNPTQQRGRFWEAIDLITKAWTSHDGPFSWEGEYFHHRQVNVWPRPYQQPHPPIWVTTLSASSAPELAARDYVMATIINGKEACRSIFDRYRRTAAELGRPGPVADRLAYCAYVFVGETHEEGLEQAKPQPLSPDVGPISP
;
A
#
# COMPACT_ATOMS: atom_id res chain seq x y z
N MET A 1 -37.45 27.71 -22.05
CA MET A 1 -36.37 28.60 -22.51
C MET A 1 -36.45 29.85 -21.66
N THR A 2 -35.52 30.29 -20.84
CA THR A 2 -34.12 29.95 -20.55
C THR A 2 -33.82 30.76 -19.28
N GLU A 3 -33.57 30.12 -18.13
CA GLU A 3 -33.05 30.83 -16.96
C GLU A 3 -31.54 30.62 -16.91
N ARG A 4 -30.82 31.74 -17.01
CA ARG A 4 -29.37 31.81 -17.10
C ARG A 4 -28.75 31.48 -15.75
N THR A 5 -27.82 30.55 -15.80
CA THR A 5 -26.80 30.20 -14.82
C THR A 5 -26.19 31.45 -14.18
N ARG A 6 -26.35 31.63 -12.87
CA ARG A 6 -25.51 32.56 -12.10
C ARG A 6 -24.23 31.83 -11.72
N HIS A 7 -23.14 32.23 -12.36
CA HIS A 7 -21.78 31.93 -11.94
C HIS A 7 -21.57 32.48 -10.52
N ALA A 8 -21.19 31.60 -9.58
CA ALA A 8 -20.57 32.01 -8.34
C ALA A 8 -19.06 32.01 -8.54
N GLU A 9 -18.46 33.19 -8.48
CA GLU A 9 -17.02 33.40 -8.41
C GLU A 9 -16.45 32.70 -7.18
N PHE A 10 -15.63 31.67 -7.39
CA PHE A 10 -14.80 31.12 -6.32
C PHE A 10 -13.58 32.02 -6.15
N ALA A 11 -13.59 32.80 -5.07
CA ALA A 11 -12.53 33.70 -4.70
C ALA A 11 -11.18 32.97 -4.58
N THR A 12 -10.25 33.35 -5.43
CA THR A 12 -8.84 32.97 -5.39
C THR A 12 -8.18 33.56 -4.13
N ARG A 13 -7.98 32.76 -3.08
CA ARG A 13 -7.00 33.06 -2.02
C ARG A 13 -6.22 31.80 -1.67
N GLY A 14 -4.94 31.81 -2.01
CA GLY A 14 -3.98 30.73 -1.78
C GLY A 14 -3.28 30.28 -3.07
N ARG A 15 -2.57 31.17 -3.77
CA ARG A 15 -1.67 30.76 -4.87
C ARG A 15 -0.57 29.88 -4.27
N CYS A 16 -0.49 28.63 -4.73
CA CYS A 16 0.72 27.83 -4.59
C CYS A 16 1.83 28.57 -5.37
N PRO A 17 3.00 28.88 -4.79
CA PRO A 17 4.10 29.46 -5.56
C PRO A 17 4.56 28.46 -6.63
N PRO A 18 5.00 28.93 -7.81
CA PRO A 18 5.48 28.04 -8.86
C PRO A 18 6.69 27.27 -8.35
N HIS A 19 6.59 25.94 -8.32
CA HIS A 19 7.72 25.07 -8.04
C HIS A 19 8.77 25.27 -9.14
N THR A 20 9.81 26.04 -8.85
CA THR A 20 11.06 25.96 -9.59
C THR A 20 11.67 24.59 -9.30
N LEU A 21 11.68 23.72 -10.31
CA LEU A 21 12.46 22.50 -10.29
C LEU A 21 13.92 22.89 -9.99
N PRO A 22 14.59 22.29 -8.99
CA PRO A 22 16.01 22.53 -8.79
C PRO A 22 16.77 22.04 -10.04
N THR A 23 17.40 22.97 -10.76
CA THR A 23 18.18 22.69 -11.97
C THR A 23 19.58 22.12 -11.71
N ASP A 24 19.92 21.86 -10.45
CA ASP A 24 21.26 21.39 -10.09
C ASP A 24 21.23 19.90 -9.75
N GLY A 25 21.79 19.10 -10.67
CA GLY A 25 21.89 17.64 -10.65
C GLY A 25 22.69 17.06 -9.48
N LYS A 26 22.15 17.16 -8.26
CA LYS A 26 22.57 16.37 -7.10
C LYS A 26 21.42 15.47 -6.68
N ALA A 27 21.36 14.30 -7.30
CA ALA A 27 20.65 13.14 -6.75
C ALA A 27 21.17 12.91 -5.32
N ALA A 28 20.38 13.30 -4.31
CA ALA A 28 20.74 13.13 -2.92
C ALA A 28 20.75 11.63 -2.59
N ARG A 29 21.97 11.08 -2.51
CA ARG A 29 22.24 9.77 -1.93
C ARG A 29 21.78 9.79 -0.48
N TYR A 30 20.73 9.02 -0.16
CA TYR A 30 20.36 8.74 1.23
C TYR A 30 21.29 7.67 1.79
N THR A 31 22.47 8.08 2.24
CA THR A 31 23.28 7.28 3.15
C THR A 31 22.89 7.63 4.58
N ALA A 32 22.38 6.64 5.31
CA ALA A 32 22.18 6.73 6.74
C ALA A 32 23.54 6.91 7.43
N ALA A 33 23.79 8.11 7.97
CA ALA A 33 24.87 8.35 8.92
C ALA A 33 24.39 9.33 9.98
N GLY A 34 24.24 8.81 11.22
CA GLY A 34 24.43 9.52 12.47
C GLY A 34 23.63 10.81 12.72
N SER A 35 22.41 10.68 13.25
CA SER A 35 21.84 11.66 14.18
C SER A 35 20.63 11.04 14.90
N THR A 36 20.73 10.95 16.22
CA THR A 36 19.78 10.31 17.17
C THR A 36 18.51 11.12 17.41
N SER A 37 17.89 11.65 16.36
CA SER A 37 16.54 12.19 16.42
C SER A 37 15.90 12.16 15.03
N THR A 38 15.67 10.95 14.50
CA THR A 38 14.81 10.80 13.32
C THR A 38 13.42 11.30 13.73
N PRO A 39 12.89 12.39 13.16
CA PRO A 39 11.50 12.77 13.43
C PRO A 39 10.64 11.56 13.10
N VAL A 40 9.72 11.19 14.01
CA VAL A 40 8.72 10.16 13.75
C VAL A 40 7.96 10.61 12.51
N VAL A 41 8.34 10.09 11.34
CA VAL A 41 7.63 10.35 10.11
C VAL A 41 6.37 9.53 10.22
N ILE A 42 5.29 10.16 10.68
CA ILE A 42 3.95 9.57 10.66
C ILE A 42 3.67 9.21 9.20
N ALA A 43 3.65 7.93 8.91
CA ALA A 43 3.28 7.41 7.61
C ALA A 43 1.78 7.09 7.67
N PRO A 44 0.87 7.93 7.13
CA PRO A 44 -0.51 7.52 6.99
C PRO A 44 -0.54 6.23 6.16
N MET A 45 -1.08 5.19 6.79
CA MET A 45 -1.34 3.90 6.15
C MET A 45 -2.83 3.87 5.80
N LEU A 46 -3.12 3.58 4.54
CA LEU A 46 -4.48 3.43 4.04
C LEU A 46 -4.74 1.98 3.66
N ASN A 47 -5.77 1.38 4.24
CA ASN A 47 -6.30 0.08 3.83
C ASN A 47 -7.36 0.25 2.73
N GLU A 48 -7.62 -0.81 1.96
CA GLU A 48 -8.71 -0.87 0.99
C GLU A 48 -9.67 -1.97 1.41
N HIS A 49 -10.97 -1.74 1.26
CA HIS A 49 -11.98 -2.78 1.40
C HIS A 49 -13.09 -2.59 0.37
N HIS A 50 -13.62 -3.72 -0.09
CA HIS A 50 -14.77 -3.78 -0.99
C HIS A 50 -15.89 -4.63 -0.38
N ALA A 51 -17.13 -4.34 -0.75
CA ALA A 51 -18.31 -5.13 -0.39
C ALA A 51 -18.58 -5.29 1.13
N THR A 52 -17.97 -4.46 1.99
CA THR A 52 -18.15 -4.51 3.45
C THR A 52 -18.26 -3.13 4.06
N ALA A 53 -19.12 -2.95 5.07
CA ALA A 53 -19.30 -1.68 5.78
C ALA A 53 -18.18 -1.38 6.82
N SER A 54 -17.29 -2.33 7.08
CA SER A 54 -16.21 -2.20 8.07
C SER A 54 -15.15 -1.16 7.68
N CYS A 55 -15.05 -0.82 6.41
CA CYS A 55 -14.15 0.22 5.91
C CYS A 55 -14.71 0.79 4.60
N LEU A 56 -14.80 2.11 4.51
CA LEU A 56 -15.39 2.83 3.37
C LEU A 56 -14.36 3.24 2.32
N ASN A 57 -13.10 2.83 2.47
CA ASN A 57 -12.05 3.14 1.51
C ASN A 57 -11.99 2.09 0.40
N SER A 58 -12.62 2.37 -0.74
CA SER A 58 -12.65 1.47 -1.90
C SER A 58 -11.53 1.71 -2.93
N ALA A 59 -10.78 2.80 -2.80
CA ALA A 59 -9.76 3.18 -3.77
C ALA A 59 -8.60 3.89 -3.08
N VAL A 60 -7.59 3.11 -2.65
CA VAL A 60 -6.42 3.64 -1.96
C VAL A 60 -5.64 4.67 -2.80
N PRO A 61 -5.39 4.48 -4.13
CA PRO A 61 -4.61 5.44 -4.90
C PRO A 61 -5.18 6.86 -4.92
N LEU A 62 -6.51 7.02 -4.88
CA LEU A 62 -7.15 8.34 -4.87
C LEU A 62 -6.85 9.10 -3.58
N HIS A 63 -7.01 8.45 -2.43
CA HIS A 63 -6.71 9.04 -1.14
C HIS A 63 -5.21 9.31 -0.99
N LEU A 64 -4.34 8.44 -1.51
CA LEU A 64 -2.91 8.69 -1.50
C LEU A 64 -2.52 9.89 -2.36
N ALA A 65 -3.15 10.10 -3.52
CA ALA A 65 -2.91 11.28 -4.35
C ALA A 65 -3.29 12.58 -3.61
N ILE A 66 -4.40 12.57 -2.86
CA ILE A 66 -4.80 13.70 -2.00
C ILE A 66 -3.73 13.91 -0.91
N LEU A 67 -3.37 12.86 -0.17
CA LEU A 67 -2.33 12.95 0.86
C LEU A 67 -0.97 13.38 0.32
N ALA A 68 -0.62 12.99 -0.91
CA ALA A 68 0.59 13.41 -1.59
C ALA A 68 0.63 14.93 -1.80
N ARG A 69 -0.52 15.55 -2.08
CA ARG A 69 -0.65 17.00 -2.17
C ARG A 69 -0.64 17.66 -0.79
N GLU A 70 -1.39 17.12 0.18
CA GLU A 70 -1.57 17.76 1.49
C GLU A 70 -0.34 17.64 2.40
N THR A 71 0.54 16.67 2.14
CA THR A 71 1.72 16.42 2.97
C THR A 71 3.00 16.57 2.16
N SER A 72 4.06 17.08 2.79
CA SER A 72 5.37 17.29 2.14
C SER A 72 6.45 16.31 2.56
N ARG A 73 6.29 15.65 3.71
CA ARG A 73 7.33 14.80 4.33
C ARG A 73 6.87 13.39 4.70
N ALA A 74 5.56 13.18 4.82
CA ALA A 74 5.01 11.90 5.26
C ALA A 74 5.24 10.82 4.18
N ARG A 75 5.69 9.62 4.60
CA ARG A 75 5.67 8.45 3.72
C ARG A 75 4.24 7.95 3.59
N LEU A 76 3.83 7.55 2.40
CA LEU A 76 2.45 7.24 2.09
C LEU A 76 2.34 5.74 1.82
N LEU A 77 1.76 5.00 2.76
CA LEU A 77 1.67 3.54 2.66
C LEU A 77 0.28 3.14 2.17
N ALA A 78 0.22 2.55 0.97
CA ALA A 78 -0.90 1.68 0.61
C ALA A 78 -0.70 0.37 1.37
N LEU A 79 -1.60 -0.03 2.27
CA LEU A 79 -1.58 -1.37 2.84
C LEU A 79 -2.95 -2.00 2.68
N GLY A 80 -3.28 -2.33 1.43
CA GLY A 80 -4.62 -2.80 1.15
C GLY A 80 -4.97 -3.11 -0.30
N ASN A 81 -4.08 -2.99 -1.29
CA ASN A 81 -4.50 -3.14 -2.68
C ASN A 81 -4.67 -4.65 -3.05
N PRO A 82 -5.89 -5.15 -3.28
CA PRO A 82 -6.14 -6.57 -3.48
C PRO A 82 -5.92 -6.95 -4.95
N VAL A 83 -4.67 -6.85 -5.42
CA VAL A 83 -4.33 -6.95 -6.86
C VAL A 83 -4.72 -8.29 -7.51
N GLY A 84 -4.80 -9.37 -6.74
CA GLY A 84 -5.29 -10.67 -7.24
C GLY A 84 -6.78 -10.66 -7.63
N ASN A 85 -7.57 -9.75 -7.05
CA ASN A 85 -8.99 -9.54 -7.35
C ASN A 85 -9.20 -8.55 -8.51
N ARG A 86 -8.16 -7.81 -8.93
CA ARG A 86 -8.29 -6.85 -10.03
C ARG A 86 -8.12 -7.55 -11.38
N PRO A 87 -8.90 -7.16 -12.40
CA PRO A 87 -8.75 -7.73 -13.74
C PRO A 87 -7.48 -7.24 -14.45
N ASP A 88 -7.00 -6.03 -14.08
CA ASP A 88 -5.90 -5.37 -14.76
C ASP A 88 -4.84 -4.87 -13.75
N PRO A 89 -3.73 -5.60 -13.57
CA PRO A 89 -2.59 -5.16 -12.75
C PRO A 89 -1.82 -4.00 -13.37
N VAL A 90 -1.83 -3.83 -14.70
CA VAL A 90 -1.13 -2.73 -15.38
C VAL A 90 -1.75 -1.39 -14.97
N ARG A 91 -3.08 -1.34 -14.86
CA ARG A 91 -3.78 -0.17 -14.32
C ARG A 91 -3.32 0.19 -12.91
N VAL A 92 -3.11 -0.80 -12.05
CA VAL A 92 -2.59 -0.58 -10.69
C VAL A 92 -1.16 -0.05 -10.72
N ALA A 93 -0.33 -0.56 -11.63
CA ALA A 93 1.04 -0.07 -11.81
C ALA A 93 1.06 1.42 -12.19
N GLU A 94 0.19 1.86 -13.11
CA GLU A 94 0.07 3.27 -13.52
C GLU A 94 -0.41 4.17 -12.38
N GLU A 95 -1.47 3.77 -11.66
CA GLU A 95 -2.04 4.54 -10.55
C GLU A 95 -1.02 4.78 -9.44
N LEU A 96 -0.29 3.73 -9.05
CA LEU A 96 0.74 3.82 -8.03
C LEU A 96 1.98 4.58 -8.53
N ALA A 97 2.40 4.42 -9.79
CA ALA A 97 3.49 5.22 -10.36
C ALA A 97 3.13 6.72 -10.38
N LEU A 98 1.88 7.05 -10.70
CA LEU A 98 1.40 8.43 -10.65
C LEU A 98 1.43 8.99 -9.22
N VAL A 99 0.96 8.23 -8.23
CA VAL A 99 1.06 8.63 -6.81
C VAL A 99 2.52 8.83 -6.40
N ASP A 100 3.41 7.96 -6.83
CA ASP A 100 4.84 8.07 -6.53
C ASP A 100 5.44 9.38 -7.08
N VAL A 101 5.11 9.72 -8.33
CA VAL A 101 5.52 10.98 -8.96
C VAL A 101 4.91 12.19 -8.25
N LEU A 102 3.60 12.18 -7.97
CA LEU A 102 2.92 13.26 -7.25
C LEU A 102 3.51 13.47 -5.85
N SER A 103 3.93 12.39 -5.21
CA SER A 103 4.50 12.43 -3.87
C SER A 103 6.01 12.69 -3.83
N LEU A 104 6.68 12.79 -5.00
CA LEU A 104 8.14 12.90 -5.11
C LEU A 104 8.88 11.76 -4.39
N GLY A 105 8.42 10.53 -4.60
CA GLY A 105 9.10 9.34 -4.09
C GLY A 105 8.81 9.00 -2.64
N ARG A 106 7.60 9.30 -2.15
CA ARG A 106 7.18 8.99 -0.78
C ARG A 106 6.27 7.76 -0.70
N LEU A 107 5.99 7.10 -1.83
CA LEU A 107 5.08 5.96 -1.87
C LEU A 107 5.73 4.70 -1.27
N GLN A 108 4.92 3.96 -0.53
CA GLN A 108 5.15 2.56 -0.20
C GLN A 108 3.99 1.74 -0.77
N ALA A 109 4.29 0.88 -1.75
CA ALA A 109 3.30 0.16 -2.53
C ALA A 109 2.96 -1.17 -1.85
N GLY A 110 1.85 -1.24 -1.13
CA GLY A 110 1.43 -2.46 -0.46
C GLY A 110 0.28 -3.20 -1.14
N PHE A 111 0.45 -4.51 -1.18
CA PHE A 111 -0.45 -5.45 -1.82
C PHE A 111 -0.96 -6.48 -0.81
N VAL A 112 -2.22 -6.87 -0.98
CA VAL A 112 -2.88 -7.88 -0.14
C VAL A 112 -3.55 -8.92 -1.02
N ARG A 113 -3.78 -10.12 -0.48
CA ARG A 113 -4.51 -11.16 -1.23
C ARG A 113 -6.01 -10.85 -1.34
N GLY A 114 -6.54 -10.03 -0.44
CA GLY A 114 -7.98 -9.78 -0.31
C GLY A 114 -8.69 -10.82 0.57
N THR A 115 -9.91 -10.50 0.98
CA THR A 115 -10.75 -11.37 1.83
C THR A 115 -11.70 -12.22 0.96
N PRO A 116 -12.27 -13.31 1.50
CA PRO A 116 -13.28 -14.10 0.79
C PRO A 116 -14.44 -13.25 0.25
N THR A 117 -14.94 -12.29 1.04
CA THR A 117 -16.02 -11.38 0.64
C THR A 117 -15.68 -10.58 -0.63
N GLU A 118 -14.46 -10.07 -0.75
CA GLU A 118 -13.99 -9.32 -1.90
C GLU A 118 -13.75 -10.21 -3.13
N ILE A 119 -13.25 -11.43 -2.89
CA ILE A 119 -13.03 -12.42 -3.95
C ILE A 119 -14.37 -12.79 -4.60
N HIS A 120 -15.40 -13.02 -3.79
CA HIS A 120 -16.75 -13.29 -4.28
C HIS A 120 -17.34 -12.10 -5.03
N ALA A 121 -17.20 -10.88 -4.50
CA ALA A 121 -17.70 -9.67 -5.15
C ALA A 121 -17.07 -9.41 -6.54
N THR A 122 -15.84 -9.87 -6.76
CA THR A 122 -15.12 -9.72 -8.03
C THR A 122 -15.25 -10.91 -8.97
N ASN A 123 -16.03 -11.94 -8.60
CA ASN A 123 -16.15 -13.21 -9.34
C ASN A 123 -14.80 -13.88 -9.64
N THR A 124 -13.79 -13.65 -8.79
CA THR A 124 -12.47 -14.26 -8.95
C THR A 124 -12.47 -15.67 -8.37
N ASN A 125 -11.77 -16.61 -9.00
CA ASN A 125 -11.65 -17.96 -8.47
C ASN A 125 -10.77 -17.98 -7.19
N PRO A 126 -11.31 -18.35 -6.01
CA PRO A 126 -10.56 -18.35 -4.75
C PRO A 126 -9.40 -19.34 -4.72
N THR A 127 -9.41 -20.40 -5.54
CA THR A 127 -8.30 -21.37 -5.58
C THR A 127 -7.09 -20.82 -6.33
N GLN A 128 -7.31 -19.94 -7.31
CA GLN A 128 -6.28 -19.32 -8.14
C GLN A 128 -5.68 -18.06 -7.49
N GLN A 129 -6.29 -17.57 -6.42
CA GLN A 129 -5.97 -16.27 -5.83
C GLN A 129 -4.50 -16.12 -5.45
N ARG A 130 -3.85 -17.16 -4.89
CA ARG A 130 -2.42 -17.10 -4.59
C ARG A 130 -1.57 -16.88 -5.84
N GLY A 131 -1.86 -17.60 -6.92
CA GLY A 131 -1.14 -17.47 -8.19
C GLY A 131 -1.38 -16.10 -8.82
N ARG A 132 -2.65 -15.69 -8.92
CA ARG A 132 -3.05 -14.36 -9.42
C ARG A 132 -2.35 -13.24 -8.66
N PHE A 133 -2.29 -13.32 -7.34
CA PHE A 133 -1.66 -12.31 -6.50
C PHE A 133 -0.16 -12.13 -6.82
N TRP A 134 0.59 -13.22 -6.91
CA TRP A 134 2.02 -13.14 -7.19
C TRP A 134 2.29 -12.72 -8.63
N GLU A 135 1.56 -13.28 -9.59
CA GLU A 135 1.70 -12.89 -11.01
C GLU A 135 1.38 -11.40 -11.21
N ALA A 136 0.36 -10.88 -10.53
CA ALA A 136 0.03 -9.46 -10.59
C ALA A 136 1.19 -8.58 -10.09
N ILE A 137 1.81 -8.94 -8.95
CA ILE A 137 2.95 -8.19 -8.42
C ILE A 137 4.16 -8.28 -9.36
N ASP A 138 4.42 -9.45 -9.94
CA ASP A 138 5.53 -9.64 -10.87
C ASP A 138 5.33 -8.81 -12.14
N LEU A 139 4.11 -8.79 -12.68
CA LEU A 139 3.73 -7.93 -13.82
C LEU A 139 3.87 -6.44 -13.48
N ILE A 140 3.35 -6.00 -12.32
CA ILE A 140 3.46 -4.61 -11.86
C ILE A 140 4.94 -4.21 -11.72
N THR A 141 5.75 -5.05 -11.08
CA THR A 141 7.17 -4.79 -10.85
C THR A 141 7.94 -4.72 -12.17
N LYS A 142 7.64 -5.64 -13.11
CA LYS A 142 8.22 -5.60 -14.46
C LYS A 142 7.80 -4.35 -15.21
N ALA A 143 6.54 -3.92 -15.09
CA ALA A 143 6.04 -2.70 -15.70
C ALA A 143 6.81 -1.46 -15.22
N TRP A 144 7.08 -1.35 -13.91
CA TRP A 144 7.86 -0.26 -13.34
C TRP A 144 9.33 -0.24 -13.74
N THR A 145 9.94 -1.42 -13.92
CA THR A 145 11.39 -1.57 -14.13
C THR A 145 11.79 -1.69 -15.59
N SER A 146 10.85 -1.94 -16.52
CA SER A 146 11.14 -2.07 -17.95
C SER A 146 11.31 -0.70 -18.60
N HIS A 147 12.56 -0.27 -18.77
CA HIS A 147 12.93 1.01 -19.39
C HIS A 147 13.33 0.90 -20.87
N ASP A 148 13.61 -0.31 -21.36
CA ASP A 148 14.12 -0.54 -22.73
C ASP A 148 13.03 -0.54 -23.82
N GLY A 149 11.76 -0.35 -23.44
CA GLY A 149 10.61 -0.27 -24.34
C GLY A 149 9.38 -1.06 -23.85
N PRO A 150 8.31 -1.11 -24.65
CA PRO A 150 7.15 -1.94 -24.36
C PRO A 150 7.50 -3.44 -24.37
N PHE A 151 6.82 -4.23 -23.54
CA PHE A 151 6.98 -5.69 -23.52
C PHE A 151 5.63 -6.41 -23.52
N SER A 152 5.60 -7.67 -23.94
CA SER A 152 4.42 -8.54 -23.78
C SER A 152 4.48 -9.34 -22.47
N TRP A 153 3.31 -9.66 -21.93
CA TRP A 153 3.14 -10.52 -20.76
C TRP A 153 2.09 -11.58 -21.08
N GLU A 154 2.49 -12.84 -21.17
CA GLU A 154 1.61 -13.98 -21.40
C GLU A 154 1.78 -14.92 -20.20
N GLY A 155 1.17 -14.55 -19.07
CA GLY A 155 1.22 -15.32 -17.83
C GLY A 155 0.10 -16.35 -17.74
N GLU A 156 -0.07 -16.96 -16.57
CA GLU A 156 -1.15 -17.93 -16.34
C GLU A 156 -2.50 -17.20 -16.17
N TYR A 157 -2.47 -16.03 -15.54
CA TYR A 157 -3.67 -15.29 -15.14
C TYR A 157 -3.89 -13.98 -15.88
N PHE A 158 -2.81 -13.33 -16.32
CA PHE A 158 -2.86 -12.04 -17.01
C PHE A 158 -2.19 -12.13 -18.37
N HIS A 159 -2.79 -11.49 -19.36
CA HIS A 159 -2.34 -11.51 -20.74
C HIS A 159 -2.39 -10.10 -21.30
N HIS A 160 -1.23 -9.56 -21.67
CA HIS A 160 -1.07 -8.23 -22.24
C HIS A 160 -0.11 -8.29 -23.41
N ARG A 161 -0.64 -8.02 -24.61
CA ARG A 161 0.17 -7.98 -25.84
C ARG A 161 1.26 -6.91 -25.81
N GLN A 162 0.99 -5.81 -25.10
CA GLN A 162 1.91 -4.69 -24.98
C GLN A 162 1.67 -3.95 -23.66
N VAL A 163 2.70 -3.89 -22.82
CA VAL A 163 2.73 -3.19 -21.53
C VAL A 163 3.75 -2.07 -21.62
N ASN A 164 3.33 -0.85 -21.33
CA ASN A 164 4.18 0.34 -21.30
C ASN A 164 3.53 1.40 -20.41
N VAL A 165 3.90 1.43 -19.13
CA VAL A 165 3.26 2.29 -18.12
C VAL A 165 3.84 3.70 -18.12
N TRP A 166 2.95 4.69 -18.02
CA TRP A 166 3.30 6.10 -17.84
C TRP A 166 2.38 6.76 -16.81
N PRO A 167 2.90 7.62 -15.90
CA PRO A 167 4.31 7.97 -15.75
C PRO A 167 5.14 6.78 -15.20
N ARG A 168 6.47 6.86 -15.33
CA ARG A 168 7.36 5.93 -14.62
C ARG A 168 7.46 6.33 -13.15
N PRO A 169 7.65 5.38 -12.23
CA PRO A 169 7.87 5.72 -10.83
C PRO A 169 9.05 6.68 -10.66
N TYR A 170 8.90 7.60 -9.70
CA TYR A 170 9.96 8.50 -9.29
C TYR A 170 11.10 7.72 -8.61
N GLN A 171 10.74 6.74 -7.78
CA GLN A 171 11.69 5.88 -7.07
C GLN A 171 12.28 4.82 -7.99
N GLN A 172 13.60 4.60 -7.88
CA GLN A 172 14.31 3.56 -8.62
C GLN A 172 14.79 2.45 -7.68
N PRO A 173 14.74 1.16 -8.09
CA PRO A 173 14.17 0.69 -9.36
C PRO A 173 12.63 0.75 -9.40
N HIS A 174 11.99 0.80 -8.24
CA HIS A 174 10.54 1.00 -8.05
C HIS A 174 10.27 1.42 -6.59
N PRO A 175 9.04 1.82 -6.23
CA PRO A 175 8.67 2.09 -4.83
C PRO A 175 8.78 0.81 -3.96
N PRO A 176 9.16 0.91 -2.67
CA PRO A 176 9.22 -0.23 -1.77
C PRO A 176 7.92 -1.01 -1.73
N ILE A 177 8.01 -2.32 -1.94
CA ILE A 177 6.85 -3.21 -1.95
C ILE A 177 6.58 -3.74 -0.55
N TRP A 178 5.31 -3.65 -0.14
CA TRP A 178 4.79 -4.17 1.11
C TRP A 178 3.82 -5.31 0.83
N VAL A 179 3.85 -6.35 1.64
CA VAL A 179 2.89 -7.46 1.55
C VAL A 179 2.44 -7.84 2.95
N THR A 180 1.13 -8.02 3.11
CA THR A 180 0.57 -8.52 4.36
C THR A 180 0.59 -10.04 4.43
N THR A 181 0.85 -10.58 5.62
CA THR A 181 0.64 -12.00 5.90
C THR A 181 0.10 -12.21 7.30
N LEU A 182 -0.76 -13.21 7.42
CA LEU A 182 -1.27 -13.71 8.70
C LEU A 182 -0.64 -15.05 9.10
N SER A 183 0.14 -15.67 8.20
CA SER A 183 0.70 -17.00 8.39
C SER A 183 2.22 -16.99 8.33
N ALA A 184 2.84 -17.80 9.20
CA ALA A 184 4.28 -18.06 9.16
C ALA A 184 4.70 -18.81 7.89
N SER A 185 3.79 -19.57 7.26
CA SER A 185 4.10 -20.31 6.02
C SER A 185 4.35 -19.41 4.81
N SER A 186 3.79 -18.20 4.79
CA SER A 186 4.02 -17.25 3.69
C SER A 186 5.29 -16.42 3.87
N ALA A 187 5.81 -16.31 5.10
CA ALA A 187 6.96 -15.46 5.41
C ALA A 187 8.23 -15.74 4.58
N PRO A 188 8.57 -17.01 4.25
CA PRO A 188 9.74 -17.29 3.40
C PRO A 188 9.64 -16.69 1.99
N GLU A 189 8.45 -16.71 1.38
CA GLU A 189 8.22 -16.16 0.04
C GLU A 189 8.48 -14.65 -0.03
N LEU A 190 8.07 -13.93 1.04
CA LEU A 190 8.27 -12.49 1.17
C LEU A 190 9.75 -12.15 1.42
N ALA A 191 10.44 -12.93 2.27
CA ALA A 191 11.88 -12.79 2.49
C ALA A 191 12.68 -13.09 1.22
N ALA A 192 12.25 -14.09 0.44
CA ALA A 192 12.85 -14.42 -0.85
C ALA A 192 12.66 -13.31 -1.90
N ARG A 193 11.67 -12.43 -1.75
CA ARG A 193 11.45 -11.26 -2.64
C ARG A 193 12.02 -9.95 -2.09
N ASP A 194 12.58 -9.96 -0.88
CA ASP A 194 13.00 -8.74 -0.16
C ASP A 194 11.86 -7.73 0.02
N TYR A 195 10.62 -8.20 0.21
CA TYR A 195 9.47 -7.34 0.47
C TYR A 195 9.34 -7.01 1.94
N VAL A 196 8.81 -5.81 2.25
CA VAL A 196 8.45 -5.46 3.61
C VAL A 196 7.22 -6.26 4.01
N MET A 197 7.34 -7.04 5.08
CA MET A 197 6.28 -7.90 5.59
C MET A 197 5.54 -7.20 6.72
N ALA A 198 4.24 -6.98 6.53
CA ALA A 198 3.35 -6.50 7.57
C ALA A 198 2.47 -7.64 8.09
N THR A 199 2.31 -7.73 9.41
CA THR A 199 1.29 -8.57 10.04
C THR A 199 0.24 -7.68 10.70
N ILE A 200 -1.02 -8.07 10.54
CA ILE A 200 -2.18 -7.33 11.04
C ILE A 200 -3.00 -8.24 11.95
N ILE A 201 -3.61 -7.71 13.00
CA ILE A 201 -4.64 -8.39 13.83
C ILE A 201 -4.12 -9.64 14.60
N ASN A 202 -2.91 -10.11 14.34
CA ASN A 202 -2.31 -11.27 15.00
C ASN A 202 -1.92 -10.97 16.45
N GLY A 203 -2.13 -11.97 17.31
CA GLY A 203 -1.62 -11.99 18.67
C GLY A 203 -0.09 -12.07 18.73
N LYS A 204 0.46 -11.74 19.90
CA LYS A 204 1.91 -11.66 20.12
C LYS A 204 2.67 -12.93 19.70
N GLU A 205 2.19 -14.12 20.09
CA GLU A 205 2.90 -15.36 19.73
C GLU A 205 2.88 -15.63 18.22
N ALA A 206 1.75 -15.39 17.55
CA ALA A 206 1.63 -15.57 16.10
C ALA A 206 2.58 -14.63 15.36
N CYS A 207 2.61 -13.35 15.73
CA CYS A 207 3.55 -12.36 15.18
C CYS A 207 5.00 -12.80 15.36
N ARG A 208 5.37 -13.30 16.55
CA ARG A 208 6.71 -13.81 16.81
C ARG A 208 7.09 -14.93 15.85
N SER A 209 6.23 -15.94 15.70
CA SER A 209 6.45 -17.07 14.80
C SER A 209 6.65 -16.63 13.33
N ILE A 210 5.82 -15.69 12.86
CA ILE A 210 5.91 -15.12 11.51
C ILE A 210 7.24 -14.38 11.31
N PHE A 211 7.59 -13.50 12.24
CA PHE A 211 8.82 -12.70 12.16
C PHE A 211 10.07 -13.57 12.24
N ASP A 212 10.09 -14.58 13.11
CA ASP A 212 11.21 -15.51 13.23
C ASP A 212 11.38 -16.36 11.97
N ARG A 213 10.29 -16.70 11.27
CA ARG A 213 10.37 -17.39 9.98
C ARG A 213 10.92 -16.50 8.86
N TYR A 214 10.52 -15.23 8.81
CA TYR A 214 11.08 -14.25 7.87
C TYR A 214 12.58 -14.04 8.13
N ARG A 215 12.96 -13.80 9.39
CA ARG A 215 14.36 -13.57 9.80
C ARG A 215 15.29 -14.71 9.42
N ARG A 216 14.88 -15.95 9.69
CA ARG A 216 15.65 -17.14 9.31
C ARG A 216 15.86 -17.22 7.79
N THR A 217 14.78 -17.09 7.03
CA THR A 217 14.86 -17.15 5.57
C THR A 217 15.72 -16.02 5.00
N ALA A 218 15.58 -14.80 5.50
CA ALA A 218 16.40 -13.66 5.08
C ALA A 218 17.90 -13.86 5.38
N ALA A 219 18.22 -14.46 6.53
CA ALA A 219 19.59 -14.80 6.91
C ALA A 219 20.18 -15.91 6.02
N GLU A 220 19.41 -16.97 5.75
CA GLU A 220 19.80 -18.07 4.85
C GLU A 220 20.10 -17.57 3.42
N LEU A 221 19.35 -16.57 2.95
CA LEU A 221 19.51 -15.96 1.64
C LEU A 221 20.54 -14.81 1.59
N GLY A 222 21.15 -14.45 2.73
CA GLY A 222 22.13 -13.36 2.80
C GLY A 222 21.56 -11.98 2.42
N ARG A 223 20.30 -11.70 2.77
CA ARG A 223 19.64 -10.43 2.40
C ARG A 223 20.34 -9.22 3.06
N PRO A 224 20.56 -8.11 2.31
CA PRO A 224 21.26 -6.95 2.83
C PRO A 224 20.39 -6.12 3.79
N GLY A 225 21.04 -5.44 4.73
CA GLY A 225 20.42 -4.47 5.63
C GLY A 225 19.76 -5.08 6.89
N PRO A 226 19.26 -4.23 7.81
CA PRO A 226 18.61 -4.70 9.01
C PRO A 226 17.28 -5.37 8.67
N VAL A 227 17.12 -6.65 8.98
CA VAL A 227 15.85 -7.37 8.79
C VAL A 227 14.68 -6.67 9.51
N ALA A 228 14.96 -5.95 10.60
CA ALA A 228 13.97 -5.16 11.32
C ALA A 228 13.27 -4.11 10.42
N ASP A 229 13.96 -3.55 9.44
CA ASP A 229 13.40 -2.57 8.50
C ASP A 229 12.43 -3.20 7.49
N ARG A 230 12.34 -4.53 7.46
CA ARG A 230 11.43 -5.32 6.63
C ARG A 230 10.24 -5.88 7.41
N LEU A 231 10.09 -5.56 8.69
CA LEU A 231 9.04 -6.11 9.55
C LEU A 231 8.14 -4.99 10.08
N ALA A 232 6.84 -5.17 9.93
CA ALA A 232 5.84 -4.24 10.45
C ALA A 232 4.70 -4.95 11.18
N TYR A 233 4.19 -4.30 12.22
CA TYR A 233 3.08 -4.77 13.04
C TYR A 233 1.99 -3.70 13.11
N CYS A 234 0.75 -4.06 12.79
CA CYS A 234 -0.39 -3.19 13.02
C CYS A 234 -0.96 -3.43 14.42
N ALA A 235 -0.79 -2.44 15.29
CA ALA A 235 -1.34 -2.43 16.64
C ALA A 235 -2.65 -1.63 16.68
N TYR A 236 -3.66 -2.15 17.37
CA TYR A 236 -4.77 -1.31 17.84
C TYR A 236 -4.31 -0.51 19.05
N VAL A 237 -4.50 0.81 19.00
CA VAL A 237 -4.10 1.72 20.07
C VAL A 237 -5.33 2.47 20.54
N PHE A 238 -5.64 2.31 21.82
CA PHE A 238 -6.70 3.02 22.52
C PHE A 238 -6.06 3.93 23.56
N VAL A 239 -6.56 5.16 23.67
CA VAL A 239 -5.97 6.19 24.54
C VAL A 239 -7.08 6.78 25.38
N GLY A 240 -6.96 6.64 26.70
CA GLY A 240 -7.79 7.32 27.69
C GLY A 240 -6.94 8.26 28.54
N GLU A 241 -7.59 9.14 29.31
CA GLU A 241 -6.90 9.95 30.32
C GLU A 241 -6.35 9.05 31.44
N THR A 242 -7.00 7.90 31.65
CA THR A 242 -6.54 6.84 32.55
C THR A 242 -6.31 5.51 31.82
N HIS A 243 -5.53 4.61 32.42
CA HIS A 243 -5.32 3.26 31.90
C HIS A 243 -6.65 2.47 31.82
N GLU A 244 -7.52 2.65 32.80
CA GLU A 244 -8.84 2.01 32.85
C GLU A 244 -9.75 2.48 31.71
N GLU A 245 -9.79 3.78 31.42
CA GLU A 245 -10.51 4.31 30.27
C GLU A 245 -9.98 3.77 28.94
N GLY A 246 -8.66 3.67 28.79
CA GLY A 246 -8.05 3.07 27.60
C GLY A 246 -8.46 1.61 27.41
N LEU A 247 -8.52 0.84 28.50
CA LEU A 247 -8.99 -0.55 28.48
C LEU A 247 -10.50 -0.64 28.20
N GLU A 248 -11.30 0.27 28.73
CA GLU A 248 -12.74 0.32 28.46
C GLU A 248 -13.01 0.58 26.98
N GLN A 249 -12.32 1.54 26.38
CA GLN A 249 -12.40 1.83 24.94
C GLN A 249 -11.95 0.65 24.07
N ALA A 250 -11.00 -0.15 24.56
CA ALA A 250 -10.50 -1.32 23.84
C ALA A 250 -11.49 -2.50 23.79
N LYS A 251 -12.55 -2.47 24.61
CA LYS A 251 -13.57 -3.51 24.59
C LYS A 251 -14.35 -3.46 23.26
N PRO A 252 -14.73 -4.63 22.70
CA PRO A 252 -15.56 -4.67 21.51
C PRO A 252 -16.87 -3.92 21.76
N GLN A 253 -17.12 -2.86 21.01
CA GLN A 253 -18.40 -2.19 21.07
C GLN A 253 -19.43 -2.98 20.26
N PRO A 254 -20.66 -3.16 20.77
CA PRO A 254 -21.73 -3.71 19.95
C PRO A 254 -21.96 -2.77 18.76
N LEU A 255 -22.07 -3.35 17.56
CA LEU A 255 -22.61 -2.61 16.41
C LEU A 255 -23.95 -2.04 16.85
N SER A 256 -24.23 -0.77 16.49
CA SER A 256 -25.52 -0.18 16.84
C SER A 256 -26.65 -1.10 16.36
N PRO A 257 -27.74 -1.27 17.12
CA PRO A 257 -28.82 -2.19 16.79
C PRO A 257 -29.47 -1.92 15.42
N ASP A 258 -29.22 -0.75 14.84
CA ASP A 258 -29.70 -0.32 13.52
C ASP A 258 -28.86 -0.87 12.35
N VAL A 259 -27.67 -1.42 12.61
CA VAL A 259 -26.86 -2.10 11.59
C VAL A 259 -27.24 -3.58 11.65
N GLY A 260 -28.24 -3.95 10.84
CA GLY A 260 -28.70 -5.33 10.71
C GLY A 260 -27.56 -6.33 10.45
N PRO A 261 -27.76 -7.62 10.74
CA PRO A 261 -26.71 -8.62 10.63
C PRO A 261 -26.19 -8.68 9.20
N ILE A 262 -24.89 -8.40 9.04
CA ILE A 262 -24.17 -8.70 7.80
C ILE A 262 -24.12 -10.22 7.73
N SER A 263 -24.95 -10.80 6.87
CA SER A 263 -25.03 -12.25 6.67
C SER A 263 -23.69 -12.82 6.18
N PRO A 264 -23.34 -14.06 6.57
CA PRO A 264 -22.01 -14.65 6.39
C PRO A 264 -21.60 -14.86 4.92
#